data_AF-B5VHD7-F1
#
_entry.id   AF-B5VHD7-F1
#
_cell.length_a   1.000
_cell.length_b   1.000
_cell.length_c   1.000
_cell.angle_alpha   90.00
_cell.angle_beta   90.00
_cell.angle_gamma   90.00
#
_symmetry.space_group_name_H-M   'P 1'
#
loop_
_entity.id
_entity.type
_entity.pdbx_description
1 polymer ?
#
loop_
_entity_poly.entity_id
_entity_poly.type
_entity_poly.pdbx_seq_one_letter_code
_entity_poly.pdbx_strand_id
1 'polypeptide(L)'
;MRVRKRQSRRTSTKLKEGIKKKASAHRKKEKKMAKKDVTWRSRSKKDPGIPSNFPYKAKILEEIEAKKMKDLEERELAKQQRLEARKAAKEQGVDAMDEDMIEDDENGLAALVESAQQAAAEYEGTPSNDADVRDDELDVIDYNIDFYGEDVEGESELEKSRKAYDKIFKSVIDASDVILYVLDARDPEGTRSRKVEEAVLQSQGKRLILILNKVDLIPPHVLEQWLNYLKSSFPTIPLRASSGAVNGTSFNRKLSQTTTASALLESLKTYSNNSNLKRSIVVGVIGYPNVGKSSVINALLARRGGQSKA
;
A
#
# COMPACT_ATOMS: atom_id res chain seq x y z
N MET A 1 -15.67 13.77 -54.62
CA MET A 1 -14.35 13.80 -53.94
C MET A 1 -13.78 12.38 -53.92
N ARG A 2 -12.62 12.11 -54.53
CA ARG A 2 -12.07 10.74 -54.66
C ARG A 2 -11.46 10.29 -53.32
N VAL A 3 -12.11 9.36 -52.63
CA VAL A 3 -11.63 8.82 -51.35
C VAL A 3 -10.46 7.84 -51.59
N ARG A 4 -9.35 8.03 -50.87
CA ARG A 4 -8.17 7.14 -50.92
C ARG A 4 -8.36 5.93 -50.00
N LYS A 5 -7.71 4.81 -50.35
CA LYS A 5 -7.73 3.60 -49.53
C LYS A 5 -7.07 3.84 -48.17
N ARG A 6 -7.81 3.60 -47.10
CA ARG A 6 -7.32 3.69 -45.71
C ARG A 6 -6.50 2.45 -45.34
N GLN A 7 -5.37 2.65 -44.67
CA GLN A 7 -4.56 1.53 -44.17
C GLN A 7 -5.30 0.76 -43.06
N SER A 8 -5.15 -0.56 -43.08
CA SER A 8 -5.73 -1.43 -42.06
C SER A 8 -4.99 -1.30 -40.74
N ARG A 9 -5.74 -1.27 -39.63
CA ARG A 9 -5.19 -1.34 -38.26
C ARG A 9 -4.99 -2.78 -37.78
N ARG A 10 -5.38 -3.79 -38.58
CA ARG A 10 -5.15 -5.20 -38.24
C ARG A 10 -3.65 -5.50 -38.34
N THR A 11 -3.09 -6.07 -37.28
CA THR A 11 -1.68 -6.47 -37.24
C THR A 11 -1.56 -7.95 -37.59
N SER A 12 -0.54 -8.32 -38.37
CA SER A 12 -0.22 -9.73 -38.59
C SER A 12 0.43 -10.33 -37.36
N THR A 13 0.22 -11.62 -37.13
CA THR A 13 0.90 -12.38 -36.06
C THR A 13 2.42 -12.29 -36.19
N LYS A 14 2.93 -12.36 -37.43
CA LYS A 14 4.35 -12.16 -37.77
C LYS A 14 4.88 -10.81 -37.28
N LEU A 15 4.13 -9.72 -37.48
CA LEU A 15 4.49 -8.39 -37.00
C LEU A 15 4.49 -8.32 -35.46
N LYS A 16 3.46 -8.88 -34.82
CA LYS A 16 3.34 -8.92 -33.35
C LYS A 16 4.52 -9.65 -32.70
N GLU A 17 4.86 -10.85 -33.19
CA GLU A 17 5.98 -11.63 -32.68
C GLU A 17 7.33 -10.99 -33.00
N GLY A 18 7.46 -10.34 -34.17
CA GLY A 18 8.63 -9.54 -34.52
C GLY A 18 8.86 -8.37 -33.55
N ILE A 19 7.80 -7.66 -33.17
CA ILE A 19 7.87 -6.55 -32.19
C ILE A 19 8.30 -7.08 -30.81
N LYS A 20 7.73 -8.18 -30.34
CA LYS A 20 8.12 -8.79 -29.06
C LYS A 20 9.61 -9.15 -29.04
N LYS A 21 10.10 -9.82 -30.09
CA LYS A 21 11.53 -10.19 -30.23
C LYS A 21 12.45 -8.96 -30.31
N LYS A 22 12.04 -7.91 -31.03
CA LYS A 22 12.79 -6.64 -31.07
C LYS A 22 12.85 -5.97 -29.70
N ALA A 23 11.72 -5.91 -28.98
CA ALA A 23 11.66 -5.29 -27.66
C ALA A 23 12.47 -6.06 -26.61
N SER A 24 12.48 -7.40 -26.66
CA SER A 24 13.28 -8.21 -25.74
C SER A 24 14.78 -8.08 -26.04
N ALA A 25 15.18 -8.07 -27.32
CA ALA A 25 16.55 -7.82 -27.73
C ALA A 25 17.03 -6.42 -27.32
N HIS A 26 16.19 -5.40 -27.50
CA HIS A 26 16.48 -4.03 -27.08
C HIS A 26 16.72 -3.94 -25.57
N ARG A 27 15.82 -4.52 -24.75
CA ARG A 27 15.99 -4.57 -23.29
C ARG A 27 17.26 -5.29 -22.85
N LYS A 28 17.64 -6.38 -23.52
CA LYS A 28 18.93 -7.06 -23.27
C LYS A 28 20.13 -6.17 -23.61
N LYS A 29 20.05 -5.40 -24.69
CA LYS A 29 21.10 -4.45 -25.08
C LYS A 29 21.22 -3.30 -24.07
N GLU A 30 20.10 -2.71 -23.66
CA GLU A 30 20.03 -1.69 -22.60
C GLU A 30 20.67 -2.19 -21.30
N LYS A 31 20.33 -3.40 -20.84
CA LYS A 31 20.94 -3.98 -19.63
C LYS A 31 22.47 -4.14 -19.75
N LYS A 32 22.99 -4.45 -20.94
CA LYS A 32 24.43 -4.52 -21.19
C LYS A 32 25.08 -3.13 -21.21
N MET A 33 24.40 -2.12 -21.75
CA MET A 33 24.87 -0.73 -21.77
C MET A 33 24.84 -0.11 -20.37
N ALA A 34 23.79 -0.36 -19.60
CA ALA A 34 23.65 0.12 -18.22
C ALA A 34 24.78 -0.37 -17.30
N LYS A 35 25.29 -1.60 -17.51
CA LYS A 35 26.46 -2.11 -16.78
C LYS A 35 27.78 -1.40 -17.12
N LYS A 36 27.85 -0.76 -18.29
CA LYS A 36 29.02 -0.01 -18.77
C LYS A 36 28.91 1.48 -18.48
N ASP A 37 27.71 1.95 -18.11
CA ASP A 37 27.51 3.33 -17.71
C ASP A 37 28.29 3.59 -16.41
N VAL A 38 29.05 4.67 -16.35
CA VAL A 38 29.89 5.06 -15.20
C VAL A 38 29.13 6.01 -14.26
N THR A 39 27.96 6.51 -14.68
CA THR A 39 27.14 7.45 -13.92
C THR A 39 26.51 6.85 -12.65
N TRP A 40 26.53 5.53 -12.47
CA TRP A 40 26.14 4.88 -11.19
C TRP A 40 27.07 5.20 -10.01
N ARG A 41 28.24 5.82 -10.24
CA ARG A 41 29.23 6.13 -9.20
C ARG A 41 28.91 7.38 -8.38
N SER A 42 27.99 8.26 -8.80
CA SER A 42 27.51 9.34 -7.92
C SER A 42 26.45 8.79 -6.97
N ARG A 43 26.87 8.38 -5.76
CA ARG A 43 25.99 7.87 -4.70
C ARG A 43 24.95 8.90 -4.19
N SER A 44 25.05 10.17 -4.59
CA SER A 44 24.10 11.21 -4.21
C SER A 44 23.15 11.55 -5.36
N LYS A 45 21.86 11.41 -5.09
CA LYS A 45 20.80 11.90 -5.97
C LYS A 45 20.81 13.43 -5.92
N LYS A 46 20.98 14.10 -7.06
CA LYS A 46 20.89 15.55 -7.14
C LYS A 46 19.44 15.97 -6.91
N ASP A 47 19.18 16.66 -5.80
CA ASP A 47 17.86 17.22 -5.52
C ASP A 47 17.61 18.43 -6.45
N PRO A 48 16.50 18.46 -7.22
CA PRO A 48 16.14 19.63 -8.03
C PRO A 48 15.85 20.90 -7.21
N GLY A 49 15.66 20.79 -5.88
CA GLY A 49 15.48 21.92 -4.98
C GLY A 49 14.14 22.65 -5.17
N ILE A 50 14.04 23.86 -4.61
CA ILE A 50 12.80 24.65 -4.63
C ILE A 50 12.69 25.41 -5.97
N PRO A 51 11.63 25.16 -6.77
CA PRO A 51 11.40 25.87 -8.03
C PRO A 51 11.32 27.39 -7.86
N SER A 52 11.79 28.14 -8.87
CA SER A 52 11.83 29.62 -8.82
C SER A 52 10.45 30.27 -8.69
N ASN A 53 9.42 29.65 -9.29
CA ASN A 53 8.10 30.26 -9.42
C ASN A 53 7.20 30.03 -8.19
N PHE A 54 7.76 29.48 -7.11
CA PHE A 54 6.98 29.17 -5.92
C PHE A 54 6.74 30.46 -5.11
N PRO A 55 5.46 30.87 -4.90
CA PRO A 55 5.12 32.19 -4.35
C PRO A 55 5.59 32.39 -2.90
N TYR A 56 5.77 31.31 -2.13
CA TYR A 56 6.27 31.35 -0.75
C TYR A 56 7.69 30.82 -0.61
N LYS A 57 8.50 30.88 -1.68
CA LYS A 57 9.89 30.40 -1.66
C LYS A 57 10.72 31.05 -0.56
N ALA A 58 10.53 32.35 -0.32
CA ALA A 58 11.23 33.09 0.73
C ALA A 58 10.94 32.53 2.13
N LYS A 59 9.66 32.25 2.44
CA LYS A 59 9.26 31.67 3.73
C LYS A 59 9.87 30.30 3.96
N ILE A 60 9.90 29.46 2.93
CA ILE A 60 10.52 28.13 3.04
C ILE A 60 12.02 28.25 3.30
N LEU A 61 12.70 29.22 2.69
CA LEU A 61 14.14 29.44 2.93
C LEU A 61 14.39 29.90 4.38
N GLU A 62 13.57 30.82 4.90
CA GLU A 62 13.63 31.28 6.30
C GLU A 62 13.40 30.13 7.30
N GLU A 63 12.40 29.27 7.04
CA GLU A 63 12.14 28.09 7.87
C GLU A 63 13.31 27.09 7.85
N ILE A 64 13.95 26.89 6.70
CA ILE A 64 15.14 26.03 6.57
C ILE A 64 16.32 26.61 7.35
N GLU A 65 16.54 27.93 7.30
CA GLU A 65 17.62 28.60 8.03
C GLU A 65 17.37 28.56 9.54
N ALA A 66 16.15 28.85 9.99
CA ALA A 66 15.77 28.75 11.40
C ALA A 66 15.98 27.33 11.94
N LYS A 67 15.58 26.31 11.16
CA LYS A 67 15.81 24.91 11.52
C LYS A 67 17.30 24.59 11.60
N LYS A 68 18.11 25.02 10.64
CA LYS A 68 19.58 24.80 10.68
C LYS A 68 20.24 25.46 11.88
N MET A 69 19.80 26.66 12.27
CA MET A 69 20.32 27.35 13.46
C MET A 69 19.97 26.58 14.73
N LYS A 70 18.71 26.15 14.86
CA LYS A 70 18.27 25.35 15.99
C LYS A 70 19.01 24.01 16.09
N ASP A 71 19.15 23.29 14.97
CA ASP A 71 19.88 22.03 14.91
C ASP A 71 21.37 22.21 15.26
N LEU A 72 21.97 23.36 14.93
CA LEU A 72 23.36 23.70 15.29
C LEU A 72 23.48 23.98 16.79
N GLU A 73 22.58 24.79 17.36
CA GLU A 73 22.54 25.13 18.79
C GLU A 73 22.33 23.88 19.66
N GLU A 74 21.38 23.02 19.28
CA GLU A 74 21.14 21.74 19.96
C GLU A 74 22.38 20.83 19.91
N ARG A 75 23.10 20.81 18.78
CA ARG A 75 24.34 20.04 18.64
C ARG A 75 25.48 20.60 19.48
N GLU A 76 25.58 21.92 19.65
CA GLU A 76 26.58 22.54 20.51
C GLU A 76 26.30 22.30 22.00
N LEU A 77 25.03 22.43 22.41
CA LEU A 77 24.60 22.10 23.78
C LEU A 77 24.85 20.62 24.11
N ALA A 78 24.53 19.71 23.19
CA ALA A 78 24.80 18.28 23.37
C ALA A 78 26.31 17.99 23.51
N LYS A 79 27.18 18.68 22.76
CA LYS A 79 28.64 18.59 22.93
C LYS A 79 29.10 19.10 24.28
N GLN A 80 28.57 20.22 24.75
CA GLN A 80 28.91 20.80 26.06
C GLN A 80 28.47 19.87 27.19
N GLN A 81 27.24 19.37 27.16
CA GLN A 81 26.72 18.41 28.13
C GLN A 81 27.55 17.12 28.15
N ARG A 82 27.96 16.60 26.99
CA ARG A 82 28.84 15.42 26.90
C ARG A 82 30.21 15.67 27.51
N LEU A 83 30.76 16.88 27.35
CA LEU A 83 32.07 17.26 27.91
C LEU A 83 32.01 17.47 29.43
N GLU A 84 30.93 18.09 29.93
CA GLU A 84 30.66 18.23 31.36
C GLU A 84 30.41 16.86 32.03
N ALA A 85 29.62 15.99 31.38
CA ALA A 85 29.40 14.63 31.85
C ALA A 85 30.71 13.81 31.89
N ARG A 86 31.58 13.95 30.87
CA ARG A 86 32.93 13.34 30.87
C ARG A 86 33.79 13.87 32.01
N LYS A 87 33.73 15.19 32.31
CA LYS A 87 34.48 15.80 33.42
C LYS A 87 33.95 15.35 34.79
N ALA A 88 32.64 15.30 34.98
CA ALA A 88 32.01 14.82 36.21
C ALA A 88 32.31 13.32 36.46
N ALA A 89 32.32 12.49 35.40
CA ALA A 89 32.72 11.09 35.49
C ALA A 89 34.19 10.93 35.89
N LYS A 90 35.08 11.80 35.38
CA LYS A 90 36.50 11.84 35.75
C LYS A 90 36.73 12.28 37.20
N GLU A 91 35.93 13.22 37.72
CA GLU A 91 35.97 13.65 39.13
C GLU A 91 35.42 12.59 40.11
N GLN A 92 34.52 11.71 39.65
CA GLN A 92 33.99 10.58 40.44
C GLN A 92 34.92 9.35 40.49
N GLY A 93 36.13 9.43 39.93
CA GLY A 93 37.16 8.41 40.07
C GLY A 93 36.94 7.14 39.24
N VAL A 94 36.09 7.21 38.20
CA VAL A 94 35.93 6.14 37.22
C VAL A 94 36.88 6.45 36.06
N ASP A 95 37.95 5.66 35.93
CA ASP A 95 38.98 5.84 34.90
C ASP A 95 38.40 5.49 33.53
N ALA A 96 37.78 6.47 32.87
CA ALA A 96 37.38 6.36 31.48
C ALA A 96 38.64 6.56 30.62
N MET A 97 39.12 5.45 30.05
CA MET A 97 40.29 5.41 29.18
C MET A 97 40.28 6.53 28.12
N ASP A 98 41.42 7.19 27.99
CA ASP A 98 41.70 8.20 26.97
C ASP A 98 41.77 7.53 25.59
N GLU A 99 40.84 7.88 24.70
CA GLU A 99 41.01 7.74 23.24
C GLU A 99 40.44 8.98 22.56
N ASP A 100 41.24 10.05 22.55
CA ASP A 100 41.11 11.08 21.55
C ASP A 100 42.16 10.78 20.46
N MET A 101 41.69 10.65 19.20
CA MET A 101 42.43 10.73 17.92
C MET A 101 42.63 9.44 17.09
N ILE A 102 41.56 8.79 16.59
CA ILE A 102 41.58 8.09 15.27
C ILE A 102 40.22 8.26 14.54
N GLU A 103 40.25 9.02 13.45
CA GLU A 103 39.47 8.94 12.19
C GLU A 103 38.00 8.43 12.16
N ASP A 104 37.07 9.37 12.14
CA ASP A 104 35.90 9.57 11.22
C ASP A 104 35.06 8.42 10.60
N ASP A 105 35.19 7.13 10.92
CA ASP A 105 34.43 6.06 10.24
C ASP A 105 33.65 5.06 11.13
N GLU A 106 33.37 5.39 12.41
CA GLU A 106 32.64 4.49 13.33
C GLU A 106 31.32 5.04 13.93
N ASN A 107 30.77 6.11 13.35
CA ASN A 107 29.52 6.74 13.82
C ASN A 107 28.23 5.92 13.54
N GLY A 108 28.31 4.79 12.84
CA GLY A 108 27.15 3.99 12.46
C GLY A 108 26.58 3.12 13.58
N LEU A 109 27.44 2.55 14.44
CA LEU A 109 27.01 1.52 15.39
C LEU A 109 26.46 2.12 16.69
N ALA A 110 27.07 3.21 17.18
CA ALA A 110 26.63 3.90 18.40
C ALA A 110 25.25 4.55 18.24
N ALA A 111 24.98 5.19 17.10
CA ALA A 111 23.67 5.77 16.79
C ALA A 111 22.56 4.72 16.67
N LEU A 112 22.91 3.51 16.22
CA LEU A 112 22.00 2.37 16.10
C LEU A 112 21.62 1.79 17.47
N VAL A 113 22.58 1.72 18.40
CA VAL A 113 22.34 1.24 19.77
C VAL A 113 21.50 2.24 20.56
N GLU A 114 21.74 3.54 20.39
CA GLU A 114 20.96 4.60 21.05
C GLU A 114 19.52 4.67 20.52
N SER A 115 19.33 4.52 19.20
CA SER A 115 18.00 4.42 18.59
C SER A 115 17.25 3.16 19.03
N ALA A 116 17.94 2.02 19.18
CA ALA A 116 17.34 0.79 19.67
C ALA A 116 16.89 0.89 21.14
N GLN A 117 17.64 1.62 21.97
CA GLN A 117 17.29 1.85 23.38
C GLN A 117 16.13 2.83 23.55
N GLN A 118 16.03 3.88 22.72
CA GLN A 118 14.89 4.79 22.70
C GLN A 118 13.60 4.08 22.26
N ALA A 119 13.68 3.23 21.24
CA ALA A 119 12.55 2.41 20.79
C ALA A 119 12.09 1.40 21.86
N ALA A 120 12.99 0.91 22.71
CA ALA A 120 12.64 0.02 23.83
C ALA A 120 11.97 0.79 24.99
N ALA A 121 12.42 2.00 25.29
CA ALA A 121 11.84 2.84 26.33
C ALA A 121 10.42 3.34 25.98
N GLU A 122 10.16 3.63 24.70
CA GLU A 122 8.82 3.98 24.21
C GLU A 122 7.82 2.80 24.30
N TYR A 123 8.30 1.55 24.35
CA TYR A 123 7.46 0.36 24.45
C TYR A 123 7.01 0.03 25.89
N GLU A 124 7.75 0.48 26.93
CA GLU A 124 7.48 0.10 28.32
C GLU A 124 6.68 1.13 29.15
N GLY A 125 6.37 2.33 28.62
CA GLY A 125 5.81 3.41 29.45
C GLY A 125 4.64 4.19 28.85
N THR A 126 3.40 3.77 29.12
CA THR A 126 2.32 4.69 29.58
C THR A 126 1.03 3.95 29.98
N PRO A 127 0.56 4.09 31.23
CA PRO A 127 -0.83 3.79 31.60
C PRO A 127 -1.77 4.92 31.15
N SER A 128 -2.96 4.51 30.76
CA SER A 128 -4.06 5.31 30.26
C SER A 128 -4.60 6.35 31.25
N ASN A 129 -4.75 7.60 30.78
CA ASN A 129 -5.85 8.53 31.11
C ASN A 129 -5.81 9.68 30.08
N ASP A 130 -6.73 9.71 29.12
CA ASP A 130 -8.00 10.41 29.24
C ASP A 130 -8.73 10.44 27.90
N ALA A 131 -10.05 10.53 28.00
CA ALA A 131 -10.98 10.53 26.89
C ALA A 131 -10.84 11.79 26.04
N ASP A 132 -10.53 11.62 24.76
CA ASP A 132 -10.92 12.55 23.71
C ASP A 132 -11.20 11.80 22.41
N VAL A 133 -12.32 12.18 21.79
CA VAL A 133 -12.91 11.59 20.59
C VAL A 133 -11.92 11.73 19.43
N ARG A 134 -11.30 10.63 19.00
CA ARG A 134 -10.37 10.61 17.86
C ARG A 134 -10.98 9.99 16.62
N ASP A 135 -10.84 10.70 15.53
CA ASP A 135 -11.25 10.33 14.17
C ASP A 135 -10.31 9.19 13.68
N ASP A 136 -10.76 7.94 13.75
CA ASP A 136 -9.94 6.70 13.62
C ASP A 136 -9.21 6.55 12.28
N GLU A 137 -8.07 7.18 12.03
CA GLU A 137 -7.26 7.09 10.78
C GLU A 137 -7.20 5.66 10.18
N LEU A 138 -7.61 5.49 8.91
CA LEU A 138 -7.53 4.21 8.20
C LEU A 138 -6.14 4.10 7.58
N ASP A 139 -5.25 3.37 8.24
CA ASP A 139 -3.92 3.09 7.70
C ASP A 139 -3.98 2.00 6.63
N VAL A 140 -3.63 2.37 5.39
CA VAL A 140 -3.45 1.41 4.29
C VAL A 140 -2.01 0.92 4.32
N ILE A 141 -1.79 -0.25 4.92
CA ILE A 141 -0.48 -0.90 4.95
C ILE A 141 -0.29 -1.67 3.64
N ASP A 142 0.43 -1.07 2.69
CA ASP A 142 0.91 -1.79 1.51
C ASP A 142 2.10 -2.68 1.90
N TYR A 143 1.87 -3.98 2.02
CA TYR A 143 2.95 -4.95 2.17
C TYR A 143 3.71 -5.06 0.84
N ASN A 144 4.90 -4.45 0.77
CA ASN A 144 5.83 -4.64 -0.33
C ASN A 144 6.44 -6.05 -0.22
N ILE A 145 5.73 -7.04 -0.77
CA ILE A 145 6.20 -8.43 -0.75
C ILE A 145 7.17 -8.62 -1.91
N ASP A 146 8.43 -8.85 -1.59
CA ASP A 146 9.49 -9.14 -2.55
C ASP A 146 9.08 -10.30 -3.45
N PHE A 147 8.82 -9.96 -4.72
CA PHE A 147 8.41 -10.87 -5.79
C PHE A 147 9.53 -11.83 -6.22
N TYR A 148 10.76 -11.64 -5.73
CA TYR A 148 11.96 -12.39 -6.10
C TYR A 148 12.43 -13.29 -4.94
N GLY A 149 11.66 -14.35 -4.66
CA GLY A 149 12.17 -15.50 -3.89
C GLY A 149 12.80 -16.53 -4.82
N GLU A 150 13.82 -17.25 -4.33
CA GLU A 150 14.70 -18.20 -5.02
C GLU A 150 14.06 -18.95 -6.22
N ASP A 151 14.62 -18.72 -7.40
CA ASP A 151 14.25 -19.37 -8.66
C ASP A 151 14.54 -20.88 -8.60
N VAL A 152 13.52 -21.71 -8.40
CA VAL A 152 13.63 -23.16 -8.62
C VAL A 152 13.50 -23.43 -10.12
N GLU A 153 14.58 -23.91 -10.75
CA GLU A 153 14.61 -24.23 -12.19
C GLU A 153 13.64 -25.37 -12.54
N GLY A 154 12.59 -25.09 -13.33
CA GLY A 154 11.73 -26.13 -13.91
C GLY A 154 10.23 -25.81 -13.97
N GLU A 155 9.74 -24.82 -13.22
CA GLU A 155 8.30 -24.55 -13.15
C GLU A 155 7.77 -23.65 -14.26
N SER A 156 6.56 -23.95 -14.73
CA SER A 156 5.87 -23.11 -15.71
C SER A 156 5.64 -21.70 -15.15
N GLU A 157 5.66 -20.67 -15.99
CA GLU A 157 5.38 -19.29 -15.55
C GLU A 157 4.00 -19.15 -14.87
N LEU A 158 3.06 -20.04 -15.21
CA LEU A 158 1.77 -20.19 -14.55
C LEU A 158 1.89 -20.73 -13.11
N GLU A 159 2.81 -21.65 -12.83
CA GLU A 159 3.06 -22.12 -11.46
C GLU A 159 3.72 -21.07 -10.59
N LYS A 160 4.70 -20.34 -11.13
CA LYS A 160 5.36 -19.26 -10.41
C LYS A 160 4.38 -18.18 -9.97
N SER A 161 3.49 -17.76 -10.89
CA SER A 161 2.44 -16.79 -10.58
C SER A 161 1.41 -17.31 -9.56
N ARG A 162 1.07 -18.61 -9.59
CA ARG A 162 0.16 -19.22 -8.60
C ARG A 162 0.78 -19.28 -7.22
N LYS A 163 2.04 -19.72 -7.09
CA LYS A 163 2.76 -19.73 -5.82
C LYS A 163 2.90 -18.34 -5.21
N ALA A 164 3.21 -17.34 -6.04
CA ALA A 164 3.27 -15.95 -5.59
C ALA A 164 1.90 -15.47 -5.08
N TYR A 165 0.83 -15.79 -5.81
CA TYR A 165 -0.54 -15.47 -5.38
C TYR A 165 -0.88 -16.17 -4.06
N ASP A 166 -0.56 -17.45 -3.91
CA ASP A 166 -0.84 -18.22 -2.70
C ASP A 166 -0.09 -17.67 -1.48
N LYS A 167 1.15 -17.19 -1.66
CA LYS A 167 1.92 -16.53 -0.60
C LYS A 167 1.24 -15.24 -0.14
N ILE A 168 0.86 -14.36 -1.09
CA ILE A 168 0.17 -13.10 -0.80
C ILE A 168 -1.21 -13.37 -0.19
N PHE A 169 -1.91 -14.37 -0.70
CA PHE A 169 -3.23 -14.76 -0.21
C PHE A 169 -3.17 -15.21 1.25
N LYS A 170 -2.22 -16.07 1.60
CA LYS A 170 -2.00 -16.49 2.99
C LYS A 170 -1.63 -15.32 3.89
N SER A 171 -0.71 -14.44 3.47
CA SER A 171 -0.35 -13.28 4.28
C SER A 171 -1.53 -12.33 4.51
N VAL A 172 -2.36 -12.09 3.49
CA VAL A 172 -3.58 -11.27 3.63
C VAL A 172 -4.57 -11.95 4.58
N ILE A 173 -4.77 -13.26 4.45
CA ILE A 173 -5.64 -13.99 5.37
C ILE A 173 -5.13 -13.86 6.79
N ASP A 174 -3.84 -14.09 7.04
CA ASP A 174 -3.24 -14.09 8.38
C ASP A 174 -3.27 -12.72 9.06
N ALA A 175 -3.10 -11.65 8.29
CA ALA A 175 -3.15 -10.29 8.80
C ALA A 175 -4.56 -9.73 9.02
N SER A 176 -5.61 -10.36 8.47
CA SER A 176 -6.97 -9.77 8.42
C SER A 176 -7.96 -10.44 9.36
N ASP A 177 -8.77 -9.62 10.03
CA ASP A 177 -9.92 -10.07 10.84
C ASP A 177 -11.16 -10.33 9.96
N VAL A 178 -11.35 -9.45 8.97
CA VAL A 178 -12.47 -9.51 8.02
C VAL A 178 -11.92 -9.55 6.60
N ILE A 179 -12.41 -10.48 5.80
CA ILE A 179 -12.02 -10.65 4.41
C ILE A 179 -13.17 -10.25 3.50
N LEU A 180 -12.94 -9.22 2.69
CA LEU A 180 -13.81 -8.79 1.61
C LEU A 180 -13.42 -9.52 0.32
N TYR A 181 -14.26 -10.44 -0.12
CA TYR A 181 -14.08 -11.17 -1.36
C TYR A 181 -14.86 -10.51 -2.50
N VAL A 182 -14.12 -9.81 -3.35
CA VAL A 182 -14.69 -9.01 -4.44
C VAL A 182 -14.96 -9.87 -5.68
N LEU A 183 -16.22 -9.87 -6.12
CA LEU A 183 -16.75 -10.54 -7.31
C LEU A 183 -17.24 -9.51 -8.35
N ASP A 184 -17.24 -9.88 -9.63
CA ASP A 184 -17.81 -9.05 -10.70
C ASP A 184 -19.30 -9.40 -10.89
N ALA A 185 -20.19 -8.41 -10.81
CA ALA A 185 -21.64 -8.60 -10.90
C ALA A 185 -22.12 -9.22 -12.22
N ARG A 186 -21.32 -9.12 -13.29
CA ARG A 186 -21.66 -9.71 -14.60
C ARG A 186 -21.47 -11.22 -14.63
N ASP A 187 -20.52 -11.73 -13.85
CA ASP A 187 -20.20 -13.15 -13.75
C ASP A 187 -19.63 -13.48 -12.36
N PRO A 188 -20.49 -13.55 -11.33
CA PRO A 188 -20.06 -13.75 -9.97
C PRO A 188 -19.50 -15.17 -9.73
N GLU A 189 -20.07 -16.21 -10.33
CA GLU A 189 -19.55 -17.58 -10.17
C GLU A 189 -18.22 -17.78 -10.93
N GLY A 190 -18.04 -17.16 -12.11
CA GLY A 190 -16.76 -17.23 -12.83
C GLY A 190 -15.62 -16.48 -12.16
N THR A 191 -15.92 -15.49 -11.31
CA THR A 191 -14.92 -14.75 -10.51
C THR A 191 -14.75 -15.29 -9.08
N ARG A 192 -15.48 -16.36 -8.75
CA ARG A 192 -15.49 -17.04 -7.45
C ARG A 192 -14.66 -18.33 -7.51
N SER A 193 -14.02 -18.67 -6.39
CA SER A 193 -13.21 -19.89 -6.23
C SER A 193 -13.53 -20.55 -4.90
N ARG A 194 -14.09 -21.77 -4.94
CA ARG A 194 -14.43 -22.55 -3.73
C ARG A 194 -13.22 -22.83 -2.84
N LYS A 195 -12.06 -23.06 -3.46
CA LYS A 195 -10.80 -23.29 -2.72
C LYS A 195 -10.40 -22.09 -1.87
N VAL A 196 -10.64 -20.87 -2.37
CA VAL A 196 -10.37 -19.64 -1.62
C VAL A 196 -11.33 -19.51 -0.44
N GLU A 197 -12.61 -19.84 -0.63
CA GLU A 197 -13.62 -19.83 0.43
C GLU A 197 -13.30 -20.87 1.52
N GLU A 198 -12.95 -22.08 1.12
CA GLU A 198 -12.54 -23.17 2.03
C GLU A 198 -11.31 -22.78 2.83
N ALA A 199 -10.29 -22.18 2.20
CA ALA A 199 -9.07 -21.74 2.90
C ALA A 199 -9.36 -20.65 3.95
N VAL A 200 -10.28 -19.72 3.64
CA VAL A 200 -10.70 -18.70 4.62
C VAL A 200 -11.51 -19.33 5.75
N LEU A 201 -12.42 -20.25 5.45
CA LEU A 201 -13.24 -20.95 6.46
C LEU A 201 -12.43 -21.86 7.39
N GLN A 202 -11.35 -22.46 6.88
CA GLN A 202 -10.40 -23.24 7.68
C GLN A 202 -9.62 -22.37 8.67
N SER A 203 -9.46 -21.08 8.36
CA SER A 203 -8.80 -20.13 9.24
C SER A 203 -9.77 -19.71 10.36
N GLN A 204 -9.43 -20.02 11.61
CA GLN A 204 -10.29 -19.71 12.76
C GLN A 204 -10.40 -18.20 12.99
N GLY A 205 -11.59 -17.75 13.41
CA GLY A 205 -11.84 -16.37 13.84
C GLY A 205 -12.07 -15.34 12.72
N LYS A 206 -11.92 -15.72 11.44
CA LYS A 206 -12.03 -14.79 10.30
C LYS A 206 -13.43 -14.79 9.71
N ARG A 207 -13.91 -13.63 9.29
CA ARG A 207 -15.21 -13.49 8.62
C ARG A 207 -15.02 -13.23 7.13
N LEU A 208 -15.81 -13.92 6.31
CA LEU A 208 -15.84 -13.75 4.86
C LEU A 208 -17.11 -13.00 4.45
N ILE A 209 -16.95 -11.90 3.74
CA ILE A 209 -18.05 -11.10 3.15
C ILE A 209 -17.83 -11.03 1.64
N LEU A 210 -18.86 -11.37 0.87
CA LEU A 210 -18.83 -11.22 -0.59
C LEU A 210 -19.19 -9.79 -0.98
N ILE A 211 -18.37 -9.17 -1.81
CA ILE A 211 -18.63 -7.86 -2.38
C ILE A 211 -18.95 -8.02 -3.85
N LEU A 212 -20.21 -7.81 -4.21
CA LEU A 212 -20.64 -7.87 -5.60
C LEU A 212 -20.43 -6.50 -6.25
N ASN A 213 -19.33 -6.32 -6.98
CA ASN A 213 -18.92 -5.05 -7.57
C ASN A 213 -19.40 -4.90 -9.02
N LYS A 214 -19.44 -3.66 -9.53
CA LYS A 214 -19.91 -3.29 -10.89
C LYS A 214 -21.41 -3.53 -11.12
N VAL A 215 -22.21 -3.35 -10.07
CA VAL A 215 -23.68 -3.53 -10.09
C VAL A 215 -24.39 -2.58 -11.07
N ASP A 216 -23.72 -1.53 -11.52
CA ASP A 216 -24.19 -0.60 -12.55
C ASP A 216 -24.26 -1.21 -13.96
N LEU A 217 -23.55 -2.32 -14.19
CA LEU A 217 -23.48 -3.00 -15.49
C LEU A 217 -24.58 -4.04 -15.71
N ILE A 218 -25.34 -4.39 -14.68
CA ILE A 218 -26.39 -5.41 -14.75
C ILE A 218 -27.78 -4.84 -14.43
N PRO A 219 -28.86 -5.36 -15.03
CA PRO A 219 -30.21 -4.93 -14.69
C PRO A 219 -30.58 -5.19 -13.21
N PRO A 220 -31.50 -4.40 -12.62
CA PRO A 220 -31.90 -4.54 -11.21
C PRO A 220 -32.44 -5.94 -10.84
N HIS A 221 -33.26 -6.54 -11.71
CA HIS A 221 -33.84 -7.87 -11.45
C HIS A 221 -32.77 -8.98 -11.42
N VAL A 222 -31.73 -8.86 -12.25
CA VAL A 222 -30.60 -9.81 -12.25
C VAL A 222 -29.77 -9.64 -10.98
N LEU A 223 -29.57 -8.39 -10.54
CA LEU A 223 -28.87 -8.10 -9.29
C LEU A 223 -29.58 -8.75 -8.09
N GLU A 224 -30.90 -8.62 -8.01
CA GLU A 224 -31.69 -9.24 -6.93
C GLU A 224 -31.57 -10.77 -6.93
N GLN A 225 -31.66 -11.40 -8.10
CA GLN A 225 -31.48 -12.85 -8.23
C GLN A 225 -30.09 -13.30 -7.75
N TRP A 226 -29.04 -12.59 -8.16
CA TRP A 226 -27.67 -12.88 -7.71
C TRP A 226 -27.49 -12.66 -6.21
N LEU A 227 -28.06 -11.60 -5.65
CA LEU A 227 -27.99 -11.35 -4.21
C LEU A 227 -28.69 -12.47 -3.43
N ASN A 228 -29.87 -12.91 -3.87
CA ASN A 228 -30.59 -14.02 -3.23
C ASN A 228 -29.79 -15.32 -3.29
N TYR A 229 -29.19 -15.62 -4.44
CA TYR A 229 -28.36 -16.80 -4.61
C TYR A 229 -27.09 -16.74 -3.74
N LEU A 230 -26.33 -15.65 -3.76
CA LEU A 230 -25.06 -15.55 -3.04
C LEU A 230 -25.24 -15.45 -1.52
N LYS A 231 -26.29 -14.75 -1.05
CA LYS A 231 -26.63 -14.64 0.38
C LYS A 231 -26.94 -15.99 1.04
N SER A 232 -27.36 -17.00 0.26
CA SER A 232 -27.55 -18.36 0.78
C SER A 232 -26.22 -18.99 1.26
N SER A 233 -25.09 -18.54 0.71
CA SER A 233 -23.76 -19.06 1.04
C SER A 233 -23.00 -18.14 2.00
N PHE A 234 -22.90 -16.84 1.69
CA PHE A 234 -22.16 -15.89 2.49
C PHE A 234 -22.85 -14.52 2.48
N PRO A 235 -22.69 -13.71 3.54
CA PRO A 235 -23.16 -12.31 3.54
C PRO A 235 -22.63 -11.58 2.31
N THR A 236 -23.54 -11.06 1.49
CA THR A 236 -23.21 -10.44 0.20
C THR A 236 -23.72 -9.01 0.15
N ILE A 237 -22.83 -8.07 -0.14
CA ILE A 237 -23.12 -6.64 -0.23
C ILE A 237 -22.93 -6.17 -1.68
N PRO A 238 -23.96 -5.57 -2.31
CA PRO A 238 -23.80 -4.94 -3.63
C PRO A 238 -23.05 -3.62 -3.50
N LEU A 239 -22.03 -3.44 -4.34
CA LEU A 239 -21.18 -2.25 -4.33
C LEU A 239 -21.02 -1.67 -5.73
N ARG A 240 -21.11 -0.34 -5.82
CA ARG A 240 -20.69 0.40 -7.00
C ARG A 240 -19.41 1.14 -6.70
N ALA A 241 -18.27 0.49 -6.88
CA ALA A 241 -16.98 1.07 -6.49
C ALA A 241 -16.43 2.12 -7.47
N SER A 242 -16.89 2.13 -8.72
CA SER A 242 -16.49 3.13 -9.71
C SER A 242 -17.56 4.22 -9.83
N SER A 243 -17.12 5.48 -9.84
CA SER A 243 -17.93 6.56 -10.41
C SER A 243 -18.09 6.22 -11.91
N GLY A 244 -19.33 5.99 -12.35
CA GLY A 244 -19.59 5.42 -13.68
C GLY A 244 -19.05 6.30 -14.81
N ALA A 245 -18.94 5.75 -16.02
CA ALA A 245 -18.64 6.55 -17.20
C ALA A 245 -19.72 7.62 -17.39
N VAL A 246 -19.30 8.88 -17.58
CA VAL A 246 -20.16 10.06 -17.74
C VAL A 246 -21.19 9.97 -18.89
N ASN A 247 -21.06 8.99 -19.80
CA ASN A 247 -21.75 8.98 -21.09
C ASN A 247 -22.52 7.67 -21.42
N GLY A 248 -23.15 6.99 -20.46
CA GLY A 248 -23.88 5.74 -20.76
C GLY A 248 -25.00 5.36 -19.79
N THR A 249 -26.04 4.71 -20.32
CA THR A 249 -27.22 4.17 -19.64
C THR A 249 -26.81 3.15 -18.57
N SER A 250 -26.41 3.63 -17.40
CA SER A 250 -26.05 2.78 -16.27
C SER A 250 -27.33 2.25 -15.61
N PHE A 251 -27.38 0.95 -15.36
CA PHE A 251 -28.44 0.38 -14.52
C PHE A 251 -28.21 0.79 -13.06
N ASN A 252 -29.21 0.59 -12.21
CA ASN A 252 -29.05 0.77 -10.76
C ASN A 252 -28.55 2.17 -10.33
N ARG A 253 -28.99 3.25 -11.00
CA ARG A 253 -28.59 4.64 -10.70
C ARG A 253 -28.82 5.07 -9.24
N LYS A 254 -29.79 4.45 -8.55
CA LYS A 254 -30.06 4.68 -7.13
C LYS A 254 -28.90 4.22 -6.23
N LEU A 255 -28.15 3.21 -6.66
CA LEU A 255 -26.97 2.71 -5.97
C LEU A 255 -25.77 3.60 -6.34
N SER A 256 -25.60 4.68 -5.60
CA SER A 256 -24.42 5.53 -5.69
C SER A 256 -23.21 4.85 -5.02
N GLN A 257 -22.01 5.21 -5.50
CA GLN A 257 -20.75 4.81 -4.87
C GLN A 257 -20.71 5.21 -3.39
N THR A 258 -21.15 6.42 -3.06
CA THR A 258 -21.20 6.92 -1.68
C THR A 258 -22.14 6.12 -0.81
N THR A 259 -23.37 5.85 -1.26
CA THR A 259 -24.38 5.10 -0.50
C THR A 259 -23.94 3.68 -0.23
N THR A 260 -23.46 2.98 -1.26
CA THR A 260 -23.05 1.57 -1.14
C THR A 260 -21.78 1.41 -0.29
N ALA A 261 -20.79 2.31 -0.44
CA ALA A 261 -19.60 2.32 0.43
C ALA A 261 -19.94 2.66 1.88
N SER A 262 -20.93 3.55 2.11
CA SER A 262 -21.42 3.86 3.46
C SER A 262 -22.03 2.64 4.14
N ALA A 263 -22.89 1.91 3.41
CA ALA A 263 -23.53 0.69 3.93
C ALA A 263 -22.50 -0.40 4.26
N LEU A 264 -21.44 -0.53 3.45
CA LEU A 264 -20.33 -1.45 3.74
C LEU A 264 -19.56 -1.02 5.00
N LEU A 265 -19.20 0.26 5.13
CA LEU A 265 -18.52 0.77 6.32
C LEU A 265 -19.36 0.62 7.58
N GLU A 266 -20.66 0.90 7.50
CA GLU A 266 -21.58 0.74 8.63
C GLU A 266 -21.66 -0.73 9.06
N SER A 267 -21.78 -1.66 8.10
CA SER A 267 -21.76 -3.10 8.38
C SER A 267 -20.46 -3.53 9.07
N LEU A 268 -19.32 -2.99 8.65
CA LEU A 268 -18.01 -3.25 9.26
C LEU A 268 -17.90 -2.64 10.66
N LYS A 269 -18.45 -1.45 10.90
CA LYS A 269 -18.50 -0.82 12.23
C LYS A 269 -19.39 -1.61 13.20
N THR A 270 -20.57 -2.04 12.75
CA THR A 270 -21.45 -2.90 13.55
C THR A 270 -20.74 -4.20 13.92
N TYR A 271 -19.99 -4.78 12.99
CA TYR A 271 -19.16 -5.95 13.28
C TYR A 271 -18.08 -5.67 14.33
N SER A 272 -17.34 -4.56 14.20
CA SER A 272 -16.32 -4.13 15.17
C SER A 272 -16.90 -4.01 16.59
N ASN A 273 -18.08 -3.39 16.71
CA ASN A 273 -18.73 -3.19 18.01
C ASN A 273 -19.21 -4.51 18.63
N ASN A 274 -19.73 -5.43 17.82
CA ASN A 274 -20.25 -6.72 18.31
C ASN A 274 -19.16 -7.74 18.63
N SER A 275 -17.99 -7.63 18.01
CA SER A 275 -16.87 -8.56 18.20
C SER A 275 -16.04 -8.25 19.45
N ASN A 276 -16.43 -7.24 20.25
CA ASN A 276 -15.73 -6.80 21.46
C ASN A 276 -14.23 -6.49 21.22
N LEU A 277 -13.88 -6.20 19.97
CA LEU A 277 -12.54 -5.81 19.55
C LEU A 277 -12.32 -4.37 20.00
N LYS A 278 -11.53 -4.17 21.07
CA LYS A 278 -11.17 -2.83 21.59
C LYS A 278 -10.15 -2.09 20.70
N ARG A 279 -9.89 -2.56 19.48
CA ARG A 279 -8.87 -2.07 18.55
C ARG A 279 -9.48 -1.96 17.13
N SER A 280 -8.87 -1.15 16.28
CA SER A 280 -9.15 -1.09 14.83
C SER A 280 -9.23 -2.49 14.22
N ILE A 281 -10.20 -2.70 13.33
CA ILE A 281 -10.35 -3.94 12.56
C ILE A 281 -9.45 -3.92 11.33
N VAL A 282 -8.77 -5.03 11.05
CA VAL A 282 -8.00 -5.18 9.82
C VAL A 282 -8.86 -5.85 8.75
N VAL A 283 -9.03 -5.17 7.62
CA VAL A 283 -9.89 -5.62 6.52
C VAL A 283 -9.03 -5.99 5.30
N GLY A 284 -8.99 -7.28 4.98
CA GLY A 284 -8.30 -7.81 3.80
C GLY A 284 -9.20 -7.81 2.57
N VAL A 285 -8.68 -7.39 1.42
CA VAL A 285 -9.43 -7.40 0.15
C VAL A 285 -8.85 -8.44 -0.80
N ILE A 286 -9.63 -9.47 -1.12
CA ILE A 286 -9.26 -10.55 -2.05
C ILE A 286 -10.20 -10.59 -3.25
N GLY A 287 -9.76 -11.18 -4.36
CA GLY A 287 -10.58 -11.26 -5.57
C GLY A 287 -9.80 -11.54 -6.84
N TYR A 288 -10.51 -11.98 -7.88
CA TYR A 288 -9.94 -12.26 -9.20
C TYR A 288 -9.31 -10.99 -9.84
N PRO A 289 -8.36 -11.09 -10.78
CA PRO A 289 -7.86 -9.92 -11.49
C PRO A 289 -8.98 -9.09 -12.13
N ASN A 290 -8.84 -7.76 -12.13
CA ASN A 290 -9.76 -6.81 -12.80
C ASN A 290 -11.23 -6.79 -12.32
N VAL A 291 -11.58 -7.45 -11.20
CA VAL A 291 -12.91 -7.34 -10.56
C VAL A 291 -13.15 -5.97 -9.91
N GLY A 292 -12.09 -5.17 -9.74
CA GLY A 292 -12.17 -3.82 -9.21
C GLY A 292 -11.78 -3.68 -7.73
N LYS A 293 -10.91 -4.56 -7.21
CA LYS A 293 -10.39 -4.50 -5.82
C LYS A 293 -9.88 -3.11 -5.42
N SER A 294 -8.99 -2.52 -6.22
CA SER A 294 -8.46 -1.17 -5.97
C SER A 294 -9.54 -0.10 -6.01
N SER A 295 -10.57 -0.27 -6.87
CA SER A 295 -11.72 0.63 -6.88
C SER A 295 -12.52 0.53 -5.58
N VAL A 296 -12.68 -0.67 -5.00
CA VAL A 296 -13.34 -0.85 -3.69
C VAL A 296 -12.57 -0.10 -2.60
N ILE A 297 -11.25 -0.27 -2.56
CA ILE A 297 -10.38 0.42 -1.60
C ILE A 297 -10.53 1.94 -1.75
N ASN A 298 -10.41 2.45 -2.97
CA ASN A 298 -10.54 3.89 -3.23
C ASN A 298 -11.94 4.42 -2.91
N ALA A 299 -13.00 3.64 -3.13
CA ALA A 299 -14.36 4.03 -2.77
C ALA A 299 -14.57 4.15 -1.26
N LEU A 300 -13.88 3.32 -0.48
CA LEU A 300 -13.89 3.38 0.99
C LEU A 300 -13.07 4.58 1.49
N LEU A 301 -11.90 4.84 0.89
CA LEU A 301 -11.02 5.94 1.26
C LEU A 301 -11.57 7.32 0.89
N ALA A 302 -12.15 7.47 -0.31
CA ALA A 302 -12.63 8.75 -0.83
C ALA A 302 -13.73 9.39 0.04
N ARG A 303 -14.39 8.60 0.90
CA ARG A 303 -15.44 9.08 1.79
C ARG A 303 -14.91 9.78 3.06
N ARG A 304 -13.65 9.57 3.43
CA ARG A 304 -13.07 10.08 4.69
C ARG A 304 -12.14 11.29 4.53
N GLY A 305 -12.06 11.89 3.34
CA GLY A 305 -11.43 13.20 3.16
C GLY A 305 -9.97 13.21 2.69
N GLY A 306 -9.43 12.09 2.23
CA GLY A 306 -8.07 12.04 1.66
C GLY A 306 -8.08 12.03 0.13
N GLN A 307 -7.77 13.16 -0.51
CA GLN A 307 -7.10 13.13 -1.81
C GLN A 307 -5.70 12.54 -1.61
N SER A 308 -5.61 11.22 -1.52
CA SER A 308 -4.34 10.52 -1.67
C SER A 308 -3.97 10.55 -3.15
N LYS A 309 -2.82 11.14 -3.45
CA LYS A 309 -2.30 11.43 -4.79
C LYS A 309 -2.28 10.17 -5.67
N ALA A 310 -2.72 10.36 -6.91
CA ALA A 310 -2.49 9.46 -8.03
C ALA A 310 -0.99 9.42 -8.44
#